data_AF-A0AA45C2W0-F1
#
_entry.id   AF-A0AA45C2W0-F1
#
_cell.length_a   1.000
_cell.length_b   1.000
_cell.length_c   1.000
_cell.angle_alpha   90.00
_cell.angle_beta   90.00
_cell.angle_gamma   90.00
#
_symmetry.space_group_name_H-M   'P 1'
#
loop_
_entity.id
_entity.type
_entity.pdbx_description
1 polymer ?
#
loop_
_entity_poly.entity_id
_entity_poly.type
_entity_poly.pdbx_seq_one_letter_code
_entity_poly.pdbx_strand_id
1 'polypeptide(L)'
;MKFKGTPGPWEVMNATDVFTQQGSANGSGVVCDNDDGWQVAGCFNGKTFVQGELVTLSLSEKEANARLIAAAPDLLEALNSIMELQTRGYVVLGDKCTEMASAAIAKAIGEEE
;
A
#
# COMPACT_ATOMS: atom_id res chain seq x y z
N MET A 1 12.39 10.27 7.63
CA MET A 1 13.40 9.17 7.58
C MET A 1 13.49 8.60 6.16
N LYS A 2 14.34 7.58 5.89
CA LYS A 2 14.29 6.85 4.60
C LYS A 2 13.16 5.80 4.67
N PHE A 3 12.26 5.80 3.68
CA PHE A 3 11.20 4.80 3.54
C PHE A 3 11.79 3.38 3.55
N LYS A 4 11.25 2.50 4.39
CA LYS A 4 11.73 1.12 4.58
C LYS A 4 10.97 0.08 3.73
N GLY A 5 9.82 0.45 3.17
CA GLY A 5 8.99 -0.46 2.37
C GLY A 5 9.58 -0.74 0.98
N THR A 6 9.04 -1.76 0.31
CA THR A 6 9.37 -2.06 -1.10
C THR A 6 8.79 -0.98 -2.01
N PRO A 7 9.60 -0.30 -2.84
CA PRO A 7 9.09 0.73 -3.75
C PRO A 7 8.03 0.16 -4.71
N GLY A 8 7.08 1.01 -5.12
CA GLY A 8 6.18 0.73 -6.24
C GLY A 8 6.89 0.88 -7.60
N PRO A 9 6.20 0.60 -8.70
CA PRO A 9 4.80 0.16 -8.76
C PRO A 9 4.60 -1.29 -8.31
N TRP A 10 3.40 -1.59 -7.82
CA TRP A 10 2.97 -2.95 -7.48
C TRP A 10 1.82 -3.39 -8.38
N GLU A 11 1.76 -4.68 -8.67
CA GLU A 11 0.78 -5.27 -9.58
C GLU A 11 0.07 -6.46 -8.91
N VAL A 12 -1.20 -6.64 -9.24
CA VAL A 12 -1.97 -7.81 -8.79
C VAL A 12 -1.70 -8.97 -9.74
N MET A 13 -1.17 -10.07 -9.22
CA MET A 13 -0.98 -11.33 -9.92
C MET A 13 -1.83 -12.42 -9.28
N ASN A 14 -2.18 -13.45 -10.05
CA ASN A 14 -2.99 -14.59 -9.57
C ASN A 14 -4.26 -14.17 -8.80
N ALA A 15 -4.90 -13.08 -9.25
CA ALA A 15 -6.07 -12.43 -8.65
C ALA A 15 -5.89 -11.81 -7.25
N THR A 16 -5.06 -12.38 -6.37
CA THR A 16 -4.99 -11.98 -4.95
C THR A 16 -3.60 -11.73 -4.42
N ASP A 17 -2.54 -11.98 -5.20
CA ASP A 17 -1.18 -11.68 -4.79
C ASP A 17 -0.75 -10.32 -5.32
N VAL A 18 0.03 -9.60 -4.53
CA VAL A 18 0.59 -8.29 -4.90
C VAL A 18 2.10 -8.43 -4.99
N PHE A 19 2.65 -8.09 -6.15
CA PHE A 19 4.07 -8.20 -6.46
C PHE A 19 4.63 -6.87 -6.96
N THR A 20 5.94 -6.70 -6.88
CA THR A 20 6.63 -5.70 -7.70
C THR A 20 6.68 -6.12 -9.17
N GLN A 21 7.07 -5.20 -10.04
CA GLN A 21 7.47 -5.55 -11.40
C GLN A 21 8.71 -6.46 -11.40
N GLN A 22 8.91 -7.17 -12.51
CA GLN A 22 10.05 -8.06 -12.70
C GLN A 22 11.38 -7.30 -12.63
N GLY A 23 12.42 -7.89 -12.02
CA GLY A 23 13.73 -7.26 -11.87
C GLY A 23 13.73 -6.00 -10.98
N SER A 24 12.74 -5.84 -10.11
CA SER A 24 12.66 -4.69 -9.19
C SER A 24 13.54 -4.87 -7.94
N ALA A 25 13.90 -3.74 -7.33
CA ALA A 25 14.55 -3.73 -6.03
C ALA A 25 13.53 -3.77 -4.88
N ASN A 26 13.84 -4.49 -3.80
CA ASN A 26 13.11 -4.36 -2.54
C ASN A 26 13.50 -3.08 -1.77
N GLY A 27 12.89 -2.84 -0.60
CA GLY A 27 13.19 -1.68 0.25
C GLY A 27 14.66 -1.57 0.72
N SER A 28 15.42 -2.67 0.69
CA SER A 28 16.85 -2.69 1.00
C SER A 28 17.75 -2.47 -0.21
N GLY A 29 17.19 -2.36 -1.42
CA GLY A 29 17.93 -2.20 -2.67
C GLY A 29 18.40 -3.51 -3.31
N VAL A 30 17.97 -4.67 -2.81
CA VAL A 30 18.30 -5.97 -3.43
C VAL A 30 17.36 -6.20 -4.61
N VAL A 31 17.95 -6.43 -5.78
CA VAL A 31 17.25 -6.64 -7.05
C VAL A 31 16.92 -8.12 -7.22
N CYS A 32 15.68 -8.45 -7.57
CA CYS A 32 15.28 -9.83 -7.93
C CYS A 32 15.71 -10.18 -9.37
N ASP A 33 15.59 -11.45 -9.75
CA ASP A 33 15.88 -11.88 -11.11
C ASP A 33 14.93 -11.23 -12.14
N ASN A 34 15.35 -11.17 -13.41
CA ASN A 34 14.61 -10.46 -14.47
C ASN A 34 13.27 -11.11 -14.83
N ASP A 35 13.03 -12.35 -14.42
CA ASP A 35 11.78 -13.08 -14.60
C ASP A 35 10.97 -13.22 -13.30
N ASP A 36 11.45 -12.65 -12.19
CA ASP A 36 10.83 -12.73 -10.87
C ASP A 36 10.52 -11.34 -10.29
N GLY A 37 9.60 -11.28 -9.33
CA GLY A 37 9.20 -10.07 -8.60
C GLY A 37 9.12 -10.33 -7.10
N TRP A 38 9.33 -9.29 -6.29
CA TRP A 38 9.15 -9.41 -4.84
C TRP A 38 7.68 -9.50 -4.48
N GLN A 39 7.27 -10.54 -3.75
CA GLN A 39 5.94 -10.57 -3.16
C GLN A 39 5.84 -9.50 -2.07
N VAL A 40 4.85 -8.62 -2.19
CA VAL A 40 4.55 -7.54 -1.25
C VAL A 40 3.43 -7.96 -0.29
N ALA A 41 2.39 -8.62 -0.80
CA ALA A 41 1.27 -9.10 -0.01
C ALA A 41 0.57 -10.31 -0.66
N GLY A 42 -0.13 -11.10 0.15
CA GLY A 42 -1.03 -12.15 -0.30
C GLY A 42 -2.40 -12.01 0.34
N CYS A 43 -3.43 -11.77 -0.48
CA CYS A 43 -4.83 -11.62 -0.03
C CYS A 43 -5.63 -12.94 -0.09
N PHE A 44 -4.97 -14.07 -0.39
CA PHE A 44 -5.63 -15.35 -0.67
C PHE A 44 -6.29 -16.00 0.56
N ASN A 45 -5.76 -15.80 1.77
CA ASN A 45 -6.30 -16.41 2.99
C ASN A 45 -7.73 -15.90 3.27
N GLY A 46 -7.85 -14.65 3.73
CA GLY A 46 -9.12 -13.99 4.01
C GLY A 46 -10.09 -14.84 4.83
N LYS A 47 -9.65 -15.39 5.98
CA LYS A 47 -10.46 -16.24 6.86
C LYS A 47 -10.39 -15.74 8.29
N THR A 48 -11.47 -15.89 9.04
CA THR A 48 -11.54 -15.60 10.48
C THR A 48 -12.64 -16.42 11.15
N PHE A 49 -12.79 -16.31 12.46
CA PHE A 49 -13.90 -16.90 13.19
C PHE A 49 -14.98 -15.86 13.52
N VAL A 50 -16.25 -16.21 13.30
CA VAL A 50 -17.42 -15.42 13.71
C VAL A 50 -18.31 -16.32 14.54
N GLN A 51 -18.46 -16.01 15.84
CA GLN A 51 -19.24 -16.82 16.79
C GLN A 51 -18.83 -18.31 16.83
N GLY A 52 -17.54 -18.59 16.66
CA GLY A 52 -16.98 -19.95 16.66
C GLY A 52 -16.95 -20.63 15.29
N GLU A 53 -17.58 -20.05 14.27
CA GLU A 53 -17.61 -20.59 12.91
C GLU A 53 -16.52 -19.98 12.04
N LEU A 54 -15.86 -20.81 11.22
CA LEU A 54 -14.88 -20.35 10.25
C LEU A 54 -15.59 -19.67 9.07
N VAL A 55 -15.35 -18.37 8.90
CA VAL A 55 -15.89 -17.56 7.81
C VAL A 55 -14.75 -17.10 6.90
N THR A 56 -15.01 -17.08 5.60
CA THR A 56 -14.05 -16.65 4.59
C THR A 56 -14.60 -15.49 3.76
N LEU A 57 -13.76 -14.52 3.45
CA LEU A 57 -14.03 -13.51 2.43
C LEU A 57 -14.33 -14.19 1.09
N SER A 58 -15.23 -13.58 0.33
CA SER A 58 -15.45 -13.95 -1.07
C SER A 58 -14.21 -13.64 -1.92
N LEU A 59 -14.11 -14.27 -3.10
CA LEU A 59 -13.01 -14.00 -4.03
C LEU A 59 -12.99 -12.53 -4.44
N SER A 60 -14.14 -11.94 -4.73
CA SER A 60 -14.25 -10.53 -5.13
C SER A 60 -13.74 -9.55 -4.07
N GLU A 61 -14.00 -9.83 -2.79
CA GLU A 61 -13.44 -9.04 -1.68
C GLU A 61 -11.92 -9.17 -1.60
N LYS A 62 -11.37 -10.38 -1.78
CA LYS A 62 -9.91 -10.60 -1.79
C LYS A 62 -9.23 -9.88 -2.94
N GLU A 63 -9.81 -9.93 -4.14
CA GLU A 63 -9.33 -9.20 -5.31
C GLU A 63 -9.40 -7.68 -5.10
N ALA A 64 -10.49 -7.18 -4.49
CA ALA A 64 -10.62 -5.76 -4.18
C ALA A 64 -9.55 -5.29 -3.19
N ASN A 65 -9.26 -6.09 -2.15
CA ASN A 65 -8.19 -5.82 -1.20
C ASN A 65 -6.81 -5.81 -1.88
N ALA A 66 -6.53 -6.79 -2.75
CA ALA A 66 -5.27 -6.84 -3.50
C ALA A 66 -5.09 -5.61 -4.39
N ARG A 67 -6.14 -5.18 -5.11
CA ARG A 67 -6.10 -3.94 -5.93
C ARG A 67 -5.85 -2.69 -5.10
N LEU A 68 -6.49 -2.57 -3.94
CA LEU A 68 -6.28 -1.42 -3.04
C LEU A 68 -4.84 -1.38 -2.52
N ILE A 69 -4.28 -2.54 -2.13
CA ILE A 69 -2.89 -2.64 -1.67
C ILE A 69 -1.93 -2.29 -2.81
N ALA A 70 -2.14 -2.84 -4.01
CA ALA A 70 -1.30 -2.56 -5.17
C ALA A 70 -1.25 -1.05 -5.52
N ALA A 71 -2.35 -0.32 -5.33
CA ALA A 71 -2.42 1.12 -5.54
C ALA A 71 -1.79 1.96 -4.41
N ALA A 72 -1.36 1.35 -3.30
CA ALA A 72 -0.88 2.11 -2.14
C ALA A 72 0.31 3.04 -2.42
N PRO A 73 1.32 2.68 -3.25
CA PRO A 73 2.40 3.60 -3.62
C PRO A 73 1.88 4.86 -4.32
N ASP A 74 0.98 4.70 -5.30
CA ASP A 74 0.39 5.81 -6.06
C ASP A 74 -0.48 6.71 -5.16
N LEU A 75 -1.26 6.09 -4.26
CA LEU A 75 -2.07 6.81 -3.28
C LEU A 75 -1.20 7.62 -2.31
N LEU A 76 -0.06 7.07 -1.87
CA LEU A 76 0.89 7.77 -1.00
C LEU A 76 1.55 8.95 -1.73
N GLU A 77 1.96 8.78 -2.98
CA GLU A 77 2.54 9.86 -3.79
C GLU A 77 1.53 10.99 -4.03
N ALA A 78 0.29 10.65 -4.39
CA ALA A 78 -0.79 11.62 -4.57
C ALA A 78 -1.07 12.39 -3.27
N LEU A 79 -1.13 11.69 -2.12
CA LEU A 79 -1.38 12.32 -0.83
C LEU A 79 -0.23 13.26 -0.40
N ASN A 80 1.02 12.85 -0.60
CA ASN A 80 2.19 13.70 -0.36
C ASN A 80 2.15 14.96 -1.23
N SER A 81 1.79 14.82 -2.51
CA SER A 81 1.68 15.96 -3.44
C SER A 81 0.61 16.97 -2.98
N ILE A 82 -0.55 16.48 -2.52
CA ILE A 82 -1.61 17.34 -1.97
C ILE A 82 -1.13 18.07 -0.72
N MET A 83 -0.40 17.39 0.18
CA MET A 83 0.15 18.00 1.39
C MET A 83 1.26 19.02 1.10
N GLU A 84 2.04 18.82 0.05
CA GLU A 84 3.01 19.83 -0.41
C GLU A 84 2.30 21.09 -0.89
N LEU A 85 1.23 20.96 -1.71
CA LEU A 85 0.44 22.10 -2.18
C LEU A 85 -0.20 22.87 -1.02
N GLN A 86 -0.69 22.16 0.01
CA GLN A 86 -1.21 22.76 1.25
C GLN A 86 -0.11 23.57 1.95
N THR A 87 1.06 22.97 2.14
CA THR A 87 2.20 23.60 2.84
C THR A 87 2.70 24.85 2.11
N ARG A 88 2.64 24.85 0.77
CA ARG A 88 3.01 25.98 -0.08
C ARG A 88 1.90 27.04 -0.23
N GLY A 89 0.72 26.81 0.34
CA GLY A 89 -0.41 27.73 0.31
C GLY A 89 -1.16 27.79 -1.03
N TYR A 90 -0.97 26.80 -1.91
CA TYR A 90 -1.73 26.73 -3.18
C TYR A 90 -3.12 26.15 -3.01
N VAL A 91 -3.34 25.38 -1.95
CA VAL A 91 -4.66 24.88 -1.53
C VAL A 91 -4.82 25.12 -0.03
N VAL A 92 -6.07 25.10 0.43
CA VAL A 92 -6.41 25.20 1.86
C VAL A 92 -7.33 24.05 2.23
N LEU A 93 -6.74 23.01 2.80
CA LEU A 93 -7.39 21.91 3.50
C LEU A 93 -7.79 22.37 4.90
N GLY A 94 -8.98 21.96 5.36
CA GLY A 94 -9.36 22.15 6.76
C GLY A 94 -8.54 21.28 7.71
N ASP A 95 -8.42 21.69 8.97
CA ASP A 95 -7.58 21.06 10.00
C ASP A 95 -7.74 19.54 10.05
N LYS A 96 -8.99 19.05 10.08
CA LYS A 96 -9.28 17.62 10.09
C LYS A 96 -8.69 16.87 8.88
N CYS A 97 -8.77 17.43 7.68
CA CYS A 97 -8.23 16.79 6.48
C CYS A 97 -6.70 16.77 6.52
N THR A 98 -6.10 17.86 6.99
CA THR A 98 -4.64 17.98 7.18
C THR A 98 -4.13 16.95 8.18
N GLU A 99 -4.82 16.79 9.32
CA GLU A 99 -4.50 15.79 10.35
C GLU A 99 -4.63 14.37 9.81
N MET A 100 -5.73 14.05 9.12
CA MET A 100 -5.96 12.74 8.52
C MET A 100 -4.88 12.39 7.48
N ALA A 101 -4.52 13.32 6.61
CA ALA A 101 -3.49 13.12 5.60
C ALA A 101 -2.11 12.92 6.23
N SER A 102 -1.77 13.74 7.24
CA SER A 102 -0.50 13.64 7.96
C SER A 102 -0.37 12.29 8.68
N ALA A 103 -1.42 11.85 9.37
CA ALA A 103 -1.45 10.54 10.04
C ALA A 103 -1.32 9.39 9.04
N ALA A 104 -2.07 9.42 7.94
CA ALA A 104 -1.98 8.38 6.92
C ALA A 104 -0.58 8.27 6.30
N ILE A 105 0.08 9.42 6.03
CA ILE A 105 1.47 9.45 5.54
C ILE A 105 2.41 8.87 6.61
N ALA A 106 2.34 9.36 7.85
CA ALA A 106 3.19 8.91 8.96
C ALA A 106 3.09 7.39 9.17
N LYS A 107 1.87 6.85 9.15
CA LYS A 107 1.61 5.42 9.20
C LYS A 107 2.25 4.66 8.04
N ALA A 108 2.09 5.15 6.81
CA ALA A 108 2.60 4.49 5.61
C ALA A 108 4.14 4.44 5.57
N ILE A 109 4.82 5.47 6.07
CA ILE A 109 6.29 5.54 6.10
C ILE A 109 6.92 4.97 7.38
N GLY A 110 6.09 4.57 8.35
CA GLY A 110 6.53 3.98 9.62
C GLY A 110 7.10 4.99 10.61
N GLU A 111 6.55 6.21 10.64
CA GLU A 111 6.89 7.26 11.62
C GLU A 111 5.91 7.31 12.81
N GLU A 112 4.84 6.50 12.79
CA GLU A 112 4.02 6.17 13.97
C GLU A 112 4.67 4.99 14.73
N GLU A 113 5.52 5.26 15.73
CA GLU A 113 5.91 4.32 16.80
C GLU A 113 5.33 4.77 18.15
#